data_AF-A0A563EYK7-F1
#
_entry.id   AF-A0A563EYK7-F1
#
_cell.length_a   1.000
_cell.length_b   1.000
_cell.length_c   1.000
_cell.angle_alpha   90.00
_cell.angle_beta   90.00
_cell.angle_gamma   90.00
#
_symmetry.space_group_name_H-M   'P 1'
#
loop_
_entity.id
_entity.type
_entity.pdbx_description
1 polymer ?
#
loop_
_entity_poly.entity_id
_entity_poly.type
_entity_poly.pdbx_seq_one_letter_code
_entity_poly.pdbx_strand_id
1 'polypeptide(L)'
;MIIWPETSGDVDLDSWSGNCLAGADRRAAKFLGLALACGVVVMVIGVPWIAVVSVPVIIELAAPGLRHLIARRKVRRLMSAREWRPVDVHFVPGRRIGRSAYLEMDGSDRSYLRLPEMPERVRVLVRHSRRVWLAGPDDRGRAVVITSGRPFLTLGRIVVR
;
A
#
# COMPACT_ATOMS: atom_id res chain seq x y z
N MET A 1 -6.18 -21.55 5.10
CA MET A 1 -6.09 -22.18 3.77
C MET A 1 -6.53 -21.13 2.77
N ILE A 2 -5.58 -20.46 2.10
CA ILE A 2 -5.88 -19.45 1.07
C ILE A 2 -5.69 -20.17 -0.26
N ILE A 3 -6.79 -20.44 -0.94
CA ILE A 3 -6.84 -21.14 -2.22
C ILE A 3 -6.27 -20.20 -3.28
N TRP A 4 -5.26 -20.66 -4.02
CA TRP A 4 -4.69 -19.96 -5.17
C TRP A 4 -5.34 -20.45 -6.45
N PRO A 5 -5.72 -19.56 -7.38
CA PRO A 5 -5.87 -19.95 -8.78
C PRO A 5 -4.46 -20.05 -9.39
N GLU A 6 -4.10 -21.27 -9.76
CA GLU A 6 -2.85 -21.61 -10.44
C GLU A 6 -2.99 -21.20 -11.91
N THR A 7 -2.13 -20.26 -12.34
CA THR A 7 -1.68 -20.03 -13.73
C THR A 7 -2.67 -20.42 -14.87
N SER A 8 -3.44 -19.45 -15.40
CA SER A 8 -3.87 -19.32 -16.82
C SER A 8 -5.26 -18.67 -17.08
N GLY A 9 -5.99 -18.22 -16.06
CA GLY A 9 -7.27 -17.51 -16.25
C GLY A 9 -7.33 -16.28 -15.36
N ASP A 10 -7.93 -15.21 -15.87
CA ASP A 10 -8.14 -13.90 -15.23
C ASP A 10 -8.02 -13.93 -13.71
N VAL A 11 -6.90 -13.41 -13.18
CA VAL A 11 -6.92 -12.95 -11.80
C VAL A 11 -8.01 -11.89 -11.78
N ASP A 12 -9.11 -12.15 -11.09
CA ASP A 12 -10.13 -11.13 -10.85
C ASP A 12 -9.50 -10.05 -9.96
N LEU A 13 -8.85 -9.09 -10.63
CA LEU A 13 -8.07 -8.02 -10.02
C LEU A 13 -8.98 -7.13 -9.18
N ASP A 14 -10.27 -7.07 -9.48
CA ASP A 14 -11.24 -6.29 -8.74
C ASP A 14 -11.57 -6.97 -7.40
N SER A 15 -11.85 -8.27 -7.37
CA SER A 15 -12.01 -8.97 -6.09
C SER A 15 -10.70 -9.07 -5.30
N TRP A 16 -9.56 -9.26 -5.98
CA TRP A 16 -8.25 -9.33 -5.33
C TRP A 16 -7.84 -7.99 -4.70
N SER A 17 -8.00 -6.89 -5.43
CA SER A 17 -7.75 -5.55 -4.91
C SER A 17 -8.74 -5.20 -3.79
N GLY A 18 -10.00 -5.64 -3.88
CA GLY A 18 -10.99 -5.57 -2.81
C GLY A 18 -10.52 -6.26 -1.53
N ASN A 19 -10.00 -7.49 -1.63
CA ASN A 19 -9.47 -8.25 -0.50
C ASN A 19 -8.23 -7.58 0.12
N CYS A 20 -7.33 -7.05 -0.71
CA CYS A 20 -6.17 -6.30 -0.25
C CYS A 20 -6.58 -5.05 0.55
N LEU A 21 -7.56 -4.32 0.02
CA LEU A 21 -8.11 -3.12 0.67
C LEU A 21 -8.83 -3.47 1.97
N ALA A 22 -9.65 -4.52 2.00
CA ALA A 22 -10.37 -4.95 3.20
C ALA A 22 -9.41 -5.34 4.34
N GLY A 23 -8.33 -6.06 4.03
CA GLY A 23 -7.30 -6.42 5.01
C GLY A 23 -6.51 -5.21 5.54
N ALA A 24 -6.29 -4.20 4.70
CA ALA A 24 -5.67 -2.95 5.11
C ALA A 24 -6.64 -2.07 5.94
N ASP A 25 -7.92 -2.03 5.55
CA ASP A 25 -8.99 -1.30 6.24
C ASP A 25 -9.21 -1.84 7.65
N ARG A 26 -9.21 -3.17 7.84
CA ARG A 26 -9.33 -3.78 9.17
C ARG A 26 -8.17 -3.41 10.09
N ARG A 27 -6.95 -3.24 9.55
CA ARG A 27 -5.78 -2.78 10.34
C ARG A 27 -5.90 -1.30 10.69
N ALA A 28 -6.28 -0.45 9.73
CA ALA A 28 -6.48 0.97 9.96
C ALA A 28 -7.60 1.24 10.99
N ALA A 29 -8.70 0.48 10.90
CA ALA A 29 -9.82 0.57 11.84
C ALA A 29 -9.41 0.22 13.27
N LYS A 30 -8.50 -0.75 13.47
CA LYS A 30 -7.97 -1.07 14.80
C LYS A 30 -7.18 0.08 15.42
N PHE A 31 -6.31 0.74 14.63
CA PHE A 31 -5.56 1.90 15.11
C PHE A 31 -6.47 3.08 15.46
N LEU A 32 -7.45 3.37 14.60
CA LEU A 32 -8.42 4.45 14.83
C LEU A 32 -9.33 4.13 16.03
N GLY A 33 -9.82 2.90 16.13
CA GLY A 33 -10.66 2.46 17.25
C GLY A 33 -9.91 2.51 18.58
N LEU A 34 -8.63 2.12 18.59
CA LEU A 34 -7.78 2.21 19.78
C LEU A 34 -7.54 3.67 20.18
N ALA A 35 -7.21 4.54 19.22
CA ALA A 35 -7.04 5.97 19.48
C ALA A 35 -8.32 6.60 20.06
N LEU A 36 -9.49 6.25 19.51
CA LEU A 36 -10.77 6.72 20.01
C LEU A 36 -11.08 6.20 21.42
N ALA A 37 -10.81 4.92 21.70
CA ALA A 37 -10.96 4.35 23.03
C ALA A 37 -10.07 5.07 24.06
N CYS A 38 -8.80 5.33 23.74
CA CYS A 38 -7.91 6.13 24.59
C CYS A 38 -8.45 7.55 24.82
N GLY A 39 -8.96 8.21 23.77
CA GLY A 39 -9.57 9.53 23.90
C GLY A 39 -10.79 9.54 24.83
N VAL A 40 -11.66 8.53 24.72
CA VAL A 40 -12.83 8.39 25.62
C VAL A 40 -12.38 8.20 27.07
N VAL A 41 -11.39 7.33 27.32
CA VAL A 41 -10.84 7.12 28.67
C VAL A 41 -10.30 8.42 29.27
N VAL A 42 -9.56 9.20 28.49
CA VAL A 42 -9.03 10.50 28.92
C VAL A 42 -10.17 11.48 29.26
N MET A 43 -11.22 11.54 28.45
CA MET A 43 -12.38 12.38 28.74
C MET A 43 -13.11 11.95 30.01
N VAL A 44 -13.28 10.64 30.23
CA VAL A 44 -13.95 10.10 31.43
C VAL A 44 -13.17 10.41 32.71
N ILE A 45 -11.83 10.42 32.65
CA ILE A 45 -10.99 10.80 33.79
C ILE A 45 -11.19 12.28 34.18
N GLY A 46 -11.54 13.15 33.22
CA GLY A 46 -11.92 14.53 33.49
C GLY A 46 -10.79 15.46 33.96
N VAL A 47 -9.53 14.99 33.93
CA VAL A 47 -8.37 15.77 34.36
C VAL A 47 -7.76 16.51 33.15
N PRO A 48 -7.79 17.85 33.10
CA PRO A 48 -7.41 18.62 31.92
C PRO A 48 -5.94 18.45 31.53
N TRP A 49 -5.04 18.32 32.51
CA TRP A 49 -3.61 18.07 32.25
C TRP A 49 -3.35 16.73 31.57
N ILE A 50 -4.11 15.68 31.94
CA ILE A 50 -4.01 14.37 31.29
C ILE A 50 -4.47 14.46 29.83
N ALA A 51 -5.49 15.28 29.54
CA ALA A 51 -5.91 15.54 28.18
C ALA A 51 -4.80 16.20 27.34
N VAL A 52 -4.17 17.26 27.86
CA VAL A 52 -3.08 17.95 27.14
C VAL A 52 -1.90 17.01 26.84
N VAL A 53 -1.50 16.17 27.79
CA VAL A 53 -0.36 15.26 27.64
C VAL A 53 -0.68 14.05 26.74
N SER A 54 -1.93 13.58 26.75
CA SER A 54 -2.34 12.40 25.97
C SER A 54 -2.66 12.68 24.51
N VAL A 55 -2.99 13.93 24.15
CA VAL A 55 -3.32 14.32 22.76
C VAL A 55 -2.23 13.92 21.76
N PRO A 56 -0.93 14.21 21.97
CA PRO A 56 0.13 13.75 21.06
C PRO A 56 0.18 12.23 20.90
N VAL A 57 -0.02 11.48 22.00
CA VAL A 57 -0.02 10.00 21.99
C VAL A 57 -1.19 9.46 21.18
N ILE A 58 -2.39 10.04 21.37
CA ILE A 58 -3.60 9.67 20.61
C ILE A 58 -3.41 9.95 19.12
N ILE A 59 -2.79 11.08 18.76
CA ILE A 59 -2.49 11.45 17.38
C ILE A 59 -1.52 10.44 16.74
N GLU A 60 -0.44 10.09 17.42
CA GLU A 60 0.52 9.08 16.94
C GLU A 60 -0.14 7.71 16.76
N LEU A 61 -1.07 7.35 17.64
CA LEU A 61 -1.82 6.09 17.54
C LEU A 61 -2.81 6.09 16.36
N ALA A 62 -3.42 7.24 16.07
CA ALA A 62 -4.32 7.41 14.93
C ALA A 62 -3.59 7.57 13.59
N ALA A 63 -2.34 8.03 13.61
CA ALA A 63 -1.58 8.40 12.42
C ALA A 63 -1.51 7.29 11.35
N PRO A 64 -1.25 6.00 11.67
CA PRO A 64 -1.25 4.92 10.67
C PRO A 64 -2.62 4.76 10.00
N GLY A 65 -3.70 4.82 10.78
CA GLY A 65 -5.07 4.71 10.27
C GLY A 65 -5.45 5.88 9.37
N LEU A 66 -5.09 7.11 9.78
CA LEU A 66 -5.37 8.31 9.01
C LEU A 66 -4.57 8.34 7.68
N ARG A 67 -3.29 7.96 7.73
CA ARG A 67 -2.45 7.82 6.53
C ARG A 67 -3.04 6.81 5.55
N HIS A 68 -3.54 5.67 6.05
CA HIS A 68 -4.22 4.67 5.22
C HIS A 68 -5.48 5.23 4.56
N LEU A 69 -6.34 5.94 5.29
CA LEU A 69 -7.56 6.53 4.71
C LEU A 69 -7.27 7.52 3.57
N ILE A 70 -6.23 8.35 3.74
CA ILE A 70 -5.79 9.30 2.70
C ILE A 70 -5.24 8.55 1.48
N ALA A 71 -4.39 7.53 1.70
CA ALA A 71 -3.83 6.72 0.62
C ALA A 71 -4.93 5.93 -0.12
N ARG A 72 -5.89 5.36 0.61
CA ARG A 72 -7.01 4.57 0.09
C ARG A 72 -7.86 5.36 -0.89
N ARG A 73 -8.21 6.62 -0.59
CA ARG A 73 -8.98 7.46 -1.52
C ARG A 73 -8.24 7.64 -2.85
N LYS A 74 -6.92 7.84 -2.81
CA LYS A 74 -6.09 7.99 -4.01
C LYS A 74 -6.00 6.68 -4.79
N VAL A 75 -5.77 5.57 -4.10
CA VAL A 75 -5.73 4.23 -4.69
C VAL A 75 -7.04 3.92 -5.42
N ARG A 76 -8.19 4.07 -4.75
CA ARG A 76 -9.50 3.81 -5.37
C ARG A 76 -9.74 4.66 -6.60
N ARG A 77 -9.38 5.95 -6.55
CA ARG A 77 -9.51 6.86 -7.69
C ARG A 77 -8.64 6.43 -8.87
N LEU A 78 -7.42 5.96 -8.62
CA LEU A 78 -6.53 5.46 -9.67
C LEU A 78 -7.05 4.15 -10.27
N MET A 79 -7.51 3.24 -9.42
CA MET A 79 -8.10 1.97 -9.85
C MET A 79 -9.36 2.17 -10.70
N SER A 80 -10.23 3.12 -10.34
CA SER A 80 -11.44 3.39 -11.12
C SER A 80 -11.18 4.15 -12.42
N ALA A 81 -10.06 4.85 -12.53
CA ALA A 81 -9.77 5.71 -13.67
C ALA A 81 -8.86 5.07 -14.73
N ARG A 82 -8.18 3.97 -14.41
CA ARG A 82 -7.16 3.35 -15.27
C ARG A 82 -7.28 1.84 -15.21
N GLU A 83 -7.14 1.22 -16.38
CA GLU A 83 -7.08 -0.24 -16.50
C GLU A 83 -5.79 -0.79 -15.89
N TRP A 84 -5.88 -2.00 -15.34
CA TRP A 84 -4.74 -2.76 -14.86
C TRP A 84 -3.96 -3.33 -16.03
N ARG A 85 -2.63 -3.12 -16.03
CA ARG A 85 -1.72 -3.69 -17.03
C ARG A 85 -0.68 -4.56 -16.34
N PRO A 86 -0.45 -5.80 -16.82
CA PRO A 86 0.68 -6.58 -16.37
C PRO A 86 1.96 -5.93 -16.89
N VAL A 87 2.95 -5.77 -16.02
CA VAL A 87 4.26 -5.22 -16.35
C VAL A 87 5.32 -6.15 -15.80
N ASP A 88 6.22 -6.57 -16.66
CA ASP A 88 7.39 -7.33 -16.26
C ASP A 88 8.42 -6.37 -15.63
N VAL A 89 8.98 -6.77 -14.49
CA VAL A 89 9.79 -5.90 -13.63
C VAL A 89 11.02 -6.62 -13.07
N HIS A 90 12.09 -5.85 -12.94
CA HIS A 90 13.35 -6.28 -12.35
C HIS A 90 13.77 -5.37 -11.22
N PHE A 91 14.36 -5.92 -10.16
CA PHE A 91 14.92 -5.10 -9.08
C PHE A 91 16.20 -4.44 -9.54
N VAL A 92 16.29 -3.11 -9.36
CA VAL A 92 17.51 -2.37 -9.67
C VAL A 92 18.59 -2.71 -8.63
N PRO A 93 19.74 -3.29 -9.04
CA PRO A 93 20.82 -3.59 -8.13
C PRO A 93 21.40 -2.30 -7.53
N GLY A 94 21.76 -2.32 -6.24
CA GLY A 94 22.38 -1.18 -5.56
C GLY A 94 21.45 0.00 -5.21
N ARG A 95 20.27 0.14 -5.82
CA ARG A 95 19.27 1.15 -5.42
C ARG A 95 18.33 0.61 -4.35
N ARG A 96 18.81 0.59 -3.11
CA ARG A 96 17.98 0.35 -1.92
C ARG A 96 18.04 1.56 -1.01
N ILE A 97 16.88 2.17 -0.74
CA ILE A 97 16.73 3.20 0.28
C ILE A 97 15.77 2.66 1.34
N GLY A 98 16.32 2.08 2.42
CA GLY A 98 15.56 1.50 3.53
C GLY A 98 14.56 0.41 3.11
N ARG A 99 13.27 0.66 3.34
CA ARG A 99 12.14 -0.22 3.00
C ARG A 99 11.59 0.00 1.58
N SER A 100 12.09 1.03 0.88
CA SER A 100 11.69 1.29 -0.49
C SER A 100 12.34 0.31 -1.47
N ALA A 101 11.61 -0.04 -2.51
CA ALA A 101 12.06 -0.87 -3.62
C ALA A 101 12.05 -0.05 -4.91
N TYR A 102 13.08 -0.22 -5.73
CA TYR A 102 13.16 0.33 -7.07
C TYR A 102 13.07 -0.81 -8.05
N LEU A 103 12.03 -0.76 -8.89
CA LEU A 103 11.78 -1.71 -9.95
C LEU A 103 11.99 -1.02 -11.29
N GLU A 104 12.72 -1.66 -12.18
CA GLU A 104 12.82 -1.29 -13.58
C GLU A 104 11.75 -2.07 -14.35
N MET A 105 11.01 -1.38 -15.22
CA MET A 105 9.94 -1.99 -16.02
C MET A 105 10.50 -2.36 -17.38
N ASP A 106 10.19 -3.57 -17.83
CA ASP A 106 10.67 -4.05 -19.12
C ASP A 106 10.07 -3.20 -20.26
N GLY A 107 10.91 -2.78 -21.22
CA GLY A 107 10.53 -1.85 -22.28
C GLY A 107 10.53 -0.35 -21.90
N SER A 108 10.98 0.02 -20.69
CA SER A 108 11.20 1.42 -20.31
C SER A 108 12.62 1.68 -19.82
N ASP A 109 13.55 1.92 -20.75
CA ASP A 109 14.99 2.12 -20.51
C ASP A 109 15.34 3.31 -19.58
N ARG A 110 14.36 4.14 -19.20
CA ARG A 110 14.59 5.37 -18.41
C ARG A 110 13.61 5.57 -17.25
N SER A 111 12.76 4.60 -16.91
CA SER A 111 11.73 4.81 -15.90
C SER A 111 11.80 3.77 -14.78
N TYR A 112 11.95 4.24 -13.55
CA TYR A 112 11.93 3.40 -12.35
C TYR A 112 10.59 3.51 -11.63
N LEU A 113 10.00 2.37 -11.31
CA LEU A 113 8.89 2.25 -10.40
C LEU A 113 9.41 2.20 -8.96
N ARG A 114 9.31 3.33 -8.27
CA ARG A 114 9.63 3.45 -6.84
C ARG A 114 8.42 3.03 -6.00
N LEU A 115 8.61 2.00 -5.20
CA LEU A 115 7.65 1.56 -4.19
C LEU A 115 8.15 2.00 -2.80
N PRO A 116 7.38 2.80 -2.05
CA PRO A 116 7.84 3.37 -0.77
C PRO A 116 8.06 2.31 0.30
N GLU A 117 7.20 1.29 0.35
CA GLU A 117 7.26 0.22 1.33
C GLU A 117 6.88 -1.11 0.67
N MET A 118 7.85 -2.03 0.59
CA MET A 118 7.64 -3.38 0.05
C MET A 118 8.16 -4.42 1.03
N PRO A 119 7.29 -5.25 1.66
CA PRO A 119 7.71 -6.28 2.59
C PRO A 119 8.62 -7.33 1.94
N GLU A 120 9.59 -7.87 2.68
CA GLU A 120 10.58 -8.82 2.15
C GLU A 120 9.93 -10.05 1.50
N ARG A 121 8.85 -10.55 2.10
CA ARG A 121 8.13 -11.70 1.54
C ARG A 121 7.47 -11.42 0.19
N VAL A 122 7.04 -10.17 -0.05
CA VAL A 122 6.52 -9.73 -1.35
C VAL A 122 7.67 -9.54 -2.33
N ARG A 123 8.84 -9.06 -1.86
CA ARG A 123 10.03 -8.93 -2.71
C ARG A 123 10.50 -10.26 -3.26
N VAL A 124 10.57 -11.28 -2.42
CA VAL A 124 10.90 -12.65 -2.85
C VAL A 124 9.94 -13.10 -3.94
N LEU A 125 8.64 -12.84 -3.76
CA LEU A 125 7.63 -13.20 -4.75
C LEU A 125 7.80 -12.45 -6.07
N VAL A 126 8.06 -11.14 -6.04
CA VAL A 126 8.31 -10.34 -7.26
C VAL A 126 9.64 -10.75 -7.91
N ARG A 127 10.66 -11.15 -7.15
CA ARG A 127 11.91 -11.69 -7.72
C ARG A 127 11.69 -12.97 -8.51
N HIS A 128 10.81 -13.84 -8.03
CA HIS A 128 10.48 -15.10 -8.70
C HIS A 128 9.51 -14.90 -9.87
N SER A 129 8.42 -14.17 -9.65
CA SER A 129 7.38 -13.96 -10.67
C SER A 129 7.79 -12.96 -11.75
N ARG A 130 8.70 -12.03 -11.43
CA ARG A 130 9.14 -10.91 -12.29
C ARG A 130 7.99 -10.08 -12.87
N ARG A 131 6.81 -10.13 -12.25
CA ARG A 131 5.60 -9.52 -12.79
C ARG A 131 4.82 -8.82 -11.69
N VAL A 132 4.31 -7.65 -12.04
CA VAL A 132 3.39 -6.88 -11.20
C VAL A 132 2.26 -6.34 -12.08
N TRP A 133 1.09 -6.10 -11.48
CA TRP A 133 0.01 -5.38 -12.15
C TRP A 133 0.04 -3.93 -11.72
N LEU A 134 -0.07 -3.04 -12.70
CA LEU A 134 0.03 -1.61 -12.51
C LEU A 134 -1.22 -0.92 -13.06
N ALA A 135 -1.80 -0.02 -12.27
CA ALA A 135 -2.86 0.90 -12.70
C ALA A 135 -2.36 2.34 -12.60
N GLY A 136 -2.30 3.04 -13.73
CA GLY A 136 -1.65 4.35 -13.87
C GLY A 136 -0.65 4.38 -15.04
N PRO A 137 0.24 5.38 -15.10
CA PRO A 137 0.43 6.49 -14.16
C PRO A 137 -0.63 7.60 -14.24
N ASP A 138 -0.76 8.41 -13.19
CA ASP A 138 -1.41 9.73 -13.23
C ASP A 138 -0.47 10.84 -13.73
N ASP A 139 -1.00 12.05 -13.89
CA ASP A 139 -0.24 13.24 -14.33
C ASP A 139 0.92 13.62 -13.38
N ARG A 140 0.97 13.04 -12.18
CA ARG A 140 2.06 13.23 -11.20
C ARG A 140 3.02 12.03 -11.15
N GLY A 141 2.88 11.07 -12.07
CA GLY A 141 3.66 9.86 -12.16
C GLY A 141 3.33 8.81 -11.08
N ARG A 142 2.17 8.88 -10.42
CA ARG A 142 1.76 7.91 -9.40
C ARG A 142 1.04 6.74 -10.04
N ALA A 143 1.36 5.53 -9.57
CA ALA A 143 0.74 4.30 -10.05
C ALA A 143 0.39 3.40 -8.88
N VAL A 144 -0.71 2.67 -8.98
CA VAL A 144 -1.04 1.61 -8.01
C VAL A 144 -0.39 0.33 -8.50
N VAL A 145 0.28 -0.37 -7.58
CA VAL A 145 0.95 -1.64 -7.87
C VAL A 145 0.35 -2.71 -7.01
N ILE A 146 0.00 -3.83 -7.63
CA ILE A 146 -0.48 -5.03 -6.96
C ILE A 146 0.35 -6.23 -7.41
N THR A 147 0.59 -7.14 -6.48
CA THR A 147 1.30 -8.40 -6.76
C THR A 147 0.30 -9.56 -6.74
N SER A 148 0.52 -10.55 -7.59
CA SER A 148 -0.10 -11.87 -7.42
C SER A 148 0.52 -12.55 -6.20
N GLY A 149 -0.08 -13.63 -5.74
CA GLY A 149 0.60 -14.48 -4.77
C GLY A 149 0.60 -13.96 -3.33
N ARG A 150 0.38 -12.66 -3.06
CA ARG A 150 0.09 -12.10 -1.73
C ARG A 150 -0.73 -10.82 -1.76
N PRO A 151 -1.57 -10.58 -0.74
CA PRO A 151 -2.35 -9.35 -0.64
C PRO A 151 -1.41 -8.18 -0.32
N PHE A 152 -0.92 -7.53 -1.37
CA PHE A 152 -0.07 -6.37 -1.30
C PHE A 152 -0.49 -5.39 -2.38
N LEU A 153 -0.99 -4.25 -1.94
CA LEU A 153 -1.37 -3.14 -2.77
C LEU A 153 -0.66 -1.91 -2.22
N THR A 154 0.03 -1.18 -3.09
CA THR A 154 0.77 0.02 -2.70
C THR A 154 0.71 1.10 -3.76
N LEU A 155 0.91 2.34 -3.33
CA LEU A 155 1.05 3.49 -4.23
C LEU A 155 2.54 3.65 -4.57
N GLY A 156 2.88 3.33 -5.81
CA GLY A 156 4.19 3.58 -6.40
C GLY A 156 4.27 4.94 -7.08
N ARG A 157 5.50 5.34 -7.42
CA ARG A 157 5.78 6.50 -8.26
C ARG A 157 6.77 6.12 -9.35
N ILE A 158 6.44 6.45 -10.58
CA ILE A 158 7.34 6.37 -11.72
C ILE A 158 8.28 7.58 -11.65
N VAL A 159 9.57 7.30 -11.66
CA VAL A 159 10.66 8.28 -11.59
C VAL A 159 11.51 8.11 -12.84
N VAL A 160 11.62 9.16 -13.64
CA VAL A 160 12.51 9.19 -14.82
C VAL A 160 13.95 9.33 -14.34
N ARG A 161 14.86 8.61 -15.00
CA ARG A 161 16.30 8.61 -14.75
C ARG A 161 16.92 9.99 -14.95
#